data_AF-A0A960WHE9-F1
#
_entry.id   AF-A0A960WHE9-F1
#
_cell.length_a   1.000
_cell.length_b   1.000
_cell.length_c   1.000
_cell.angle_alpha   90.00
_cell.angle_beta   90.00
_cell.angle_gamma   90.00
#
_symmetry.space_group_name_H-M   'P 1'
#
loop_
_entity.id
_entity.type
_entity.pdbx_description
1 polymer ?
#
loop_
_entity_poly.entity_id
_entity_poly.type
_entity_poly.pdbx_seq_one_letter_code
_entity_poly.pdbx_strand_id
1 'polypeptide(L)'
;MKKILPYIAILGAGAFTGNMINIGLSYAIHWQSLDPIVFMETFKIDFPLLLGPTAATLMPAFIATLWLVFLNKDNKEVRRFWLFAFLALLLINILTAVYHLPMNLNFMELKYSASEATSKLQGWVFFHWIRIAVALTASVFSIKAFQRSNKN
;
A
#
# COMPACT_ATOMS: atom_id res chain seq x y z
N MET A 1 -22.43 -17.58 3.03
CA MET A 1 -21.53 -16.41 3.11
C MET A 1 -20.04 -16.74 3.36
N LYS A 2 -19.61 -18.02 3.31
CA LYS A 2 -18.27 -18.46 3.76
C LYS A 2 -17.06 -18.07 2.88
N LYS A 3 -17.25 -17.42 1.72
CA LYS A 3 -16.16 -17.09 0.78
C LYS A 3 -15.98 -15.60 0.48
N ILE A 4 -16.76 -14.70 1.07
CA ILE A 4 -16.69 -13.27 0.70
C ILE A 4 -15.39 -12.60 1.20
N LEU A 5 -14.95 -12.91 2.42
CA LEU A 5 -13.74 -12.30 3.00
C LEU A 5 -12.45 -12.64 2.21
N PRO A 6 -12.20 -13.91 1.80
CA PRO A 6 -11.04 -14.19 0.95
C PRO A 6 -11.05 -13.42 -0.37
N TYR A 7 -12.20 -13.24 -1.00
CA TYR A 7 -12.30 -12.43 -2.23
C TYR A 7 -12.01 -10.95 -1.95
N ILE A 8 -12.55 -10.38 -0.87
CA ILE A 8 -12.25 -9.00 -0.47
C ILE A 8 -10.74 -8.83 -0.22
N ALA A 9 -10.11 -9.78 0.49
CA ALA A 9 -8.68 -9.75 0.76
C ALA A 9 -7.85 -9.78 -0.54
N ILE A 10 -8.15 -10.68 -1.46
CA ILE A 10 -7.42 -10.84 -2.73
C ILE A 10 -7.65 -9.64 -3.65
N LEU A 11 -8.90 -9.25 -3.87
CA LEU A 11 -9.25 -8.15 -4.77
C LEU A 11 -8.71 -6.82 -4.23
N GLY A 12 -8.85 -6.57 -2.92
CA GLY A 12 -8.31 -5.36 -2.29
C GLY A 12 -6.78 -5.31 -2.35
N ALA A 13 -6.09 -6.40 -1.99
CA ALA A 13 -4.62 -6.43 -2.05
C ALA A 13 -4.10 -6.27 -3.48
N GLY A 14 -4.75 -6.90 -4.46
CA GLY A 14 -4.44 -6.76 -5.88
C GLY A 14 -4.68 -5.33 -6.39
N ALA A 15 -5.84 -4.74 -6.08
CA ALA A 15 -6.17 -3.38 -6.46
C ALA A 15 -5.20 -2.37 -5.82
N PHE A 16 -4.86 -2.54 -4.54
CA PHE A 16 -3.87 -1.71 -3.86
C PHE A 16 -2.49 -1.83 -4.54
N THR A 17 -2.05 -3.06 -4.83
CA THR A 17 -0.79 -3.30 -5.53
C THR A 17 -0.75 -2.60 -6.88
N GLY A 18 -1.82 -2.72 -7.67
CA GLY A 18 -1.95 -2.03 -8.96
C GLY A 18 -1.91 -0.50 -8.82
N ASN A 19 -2.61 0.06 -7.82
CA ASN A 19 -2.55 1.48 -7.52
C ASN A 19 -1.12 1.94 -7.15
N MET A 20 -0.39 1.16 -6.33
CA MET A 20 0.99 1.48 -5.98
C MET A 20 1.91 1.46 -7.20
N ILE A 21 1.78 0.47 -8.06
CA ILE A 21 2.54 0.38 -9.32
C ILE A 21 2.22 1.57 -10.22
N ASN A 22 0.93 1.92 -10.38
CA ASN A 22 0.53 3.10 -11.15
C ASN A 22 1.19 4.37 -10.62
N ILE A 23 1.14 4.61 -9.31
CA ILE A 23 1.82 5.76 -8.68
C ILE A 23 3.33 5.74 -8.95
N GLY A 24 3.98 4.58 -8.85
CA GLY A 24 5.42 4.46 -9.05
C GLY A 24 5.87 4.65 -10.51
N LEU A 25 5.08 4.18 -11.47
CA LEU A 25 5.42 4.23 -12.90
C LEU A 25 4.92 5.46 -13.64
N SER A 26 3.98 6.22 -13.06
CA SER A 26 3.47 7.46 -13.67
C SER A 26 3.89 8.66 -12.83
N TYR A 27 3.19 8.88 -11.71
CA TYR A 27 3.33 10.05 -10.87
C TYR A 27 4.75 10.24 -10.32
N ALA A 28 5.38 9.21 -9.77
CA ALA A 28 6.73 9.33 -9.22
C ALA A 28 7.75 9.76 -10.27
N ILE A 29 7.68 9.19 -11.48
CA ILE A 29 8.56 9.57 -12.60
C ILE A 29 8.30 11.02 -13.01
N HIS A 30 7.02 11.41 -13.13
CA HIS A 30 6.65 12.78 -13.47
C HIS A 30 7.16 13.77 -12.42
N TRP A 31 6.89 13.53 -11.14
CA TRP A 31 7.33 14.39 -10.03
C TRP A 31 8.85 14.57 -9.99
N GLN A 32 9.61 13.49 -10.25
CA GLN A 32 11.08 13.55 -10.31
C GLN A 32 11.62 14.31 -11.54
N SER A 33 10.80 14.51 -12.57
CA SER A 33 11.18 15.28 -13.77
C SER A 33 10.95 16.79 -13.64
N LEU A 34 10.22 17.23 -12.61
CA LEU A 34 9.87 18.64 -12.40
C LEU A 34 10.96 19.39 -11.62
N ASP A 35 10.98 20.72 -11.77
CA ASP A 35 11.64 21.58 -10.79
C ASP A 35 11.05 21.32 -9.39
N PRO A 36 11.85 21.30 -8.31
CA PRO A 36 11.38 20.89 -6.99
C PRO A 36 10.22 21.74 -6.44
N ILE A 37 10.17 23.04 -6.76
CA ILE A 37 9.07 23.90 -6.30
C ILE A 37 7.80 23.58 -7.10
N VAL A 38 7.93 23.46 -8.43
CA VAL A 38 6.83 23.06 -9.33
C VAL A 38 6.28 21.68 -8.95
N PHE A 39 7.15 20.75 -8.56
CA PHE A 39 6.75 19.45 -8.02
C PHE A 39 5.85 19.62 -6.79
N MET A 40 6.25 20.38 -5.77
CA MET A 40 5.46 20.51 -4.54
C MET A 40 4.10 21.19 -4.79
N GLU A 41 4.06 22.18 -5.68
CA GLU A 41 2.82 22.82 -6.12
C GLU A 41 1.87 21.84 -6.83
N THR A 42 2.42 21.02 -7.74
CA THR A 42 1.67 19.96 -8.44
C THR A 42 1.19 18.90 -7.45
N PHE A 43 2.06 18.47 -6.53
CA PHE A 43 1.79 17.45 -5.53
C PHE A 43 0.64 17.83 -4.58
N LYS A 44 0.48 19.13 -4.30
CA LYS A 44 -0.64 19.66 -3.51
C LYS A 44 -2.02 19.31 -4.10
N ILE A 45 -2.09 19.20 -5.43
CA ILE A 45 -3.31 18.83 -6.16
C ILE A 45 -3.40 17.30 -6.27
N ASP A 46 -2.30 16.64 -6.62
CA ASP A 46 -2.27 15.20 -6.85
C ASP A 46 -2.54 14.38 -5.58
N PHE A 47 -1.93 14.75 -4.45
CA PHE A 47 -1.96 13.90 -3.25
C PHE A 47 -3.38 13.65 -2.71
N PRO A 48 -4.28 14.65 -2.57
CA PRO A 48 -5.66 14.40 -2.18
C PRO A 48 -6.39 13.41 -3.09
N LEU A 49 -6.12 13.45 -4.40
CA LEU A 49 -6.70 12.55 -5.40
C LEU A 49 -6.15 11.12 -5.29
N LEU A 50 -4.93 10.96 -4.78
CA LEU A 50 -4.29 9.66 -4.56
C LEU A 50 -4.60 9.05 -3.19
N LEU A 51 -4.83 9.87 -2.17
CA LEU A 51 -5.04 9.41 -0.79
C LEU A 51 -6.31 8.56 -0.66
N GLY A 52 -7.43 9.05 -1.20
CA GLY A 52 -8.72 8.35 -1.16
C GLY A 52 -8.67 6.94 -1.78
N PRO A 53 -8.26 6.80 -3.06
CA PRO A 53 -8.11 5.50 -3.71
C PRO A 53 -7.12 4.57 -3.00
N THR A 54 -6.03 5.12 -2.46
CA THR A 54 -5.05 4.36 -1.67
C THR A 54 -5.71 3.73 -0.44
N ALA A 55 -6.45 4.52 0.35
CA ALA A 55 -7.15 4.02 1.52
C ALA A 55 -8.28 3.03 1.15
N ALA A 56 -9.05 3.35 0.10
CA ALA A 56 -10.19 2.54 -0.34
C ALA A 56 -9.77 1.15 -0.85
N THR A 57 -8.58 1.02 -1.43
CA THR A 57 -8.05 -0.27 -1.89
C THR A 57 -7.31 -1.03 -0.78
N LEU A 58 -6.61 -0.32 0.12
CA LEU A 58 -5.85 -0.94 1.22
C LEU A 58 -6.72 -1.46 2.36
N MET A 59 -7.64 -0.63 2.87
CA MET A 59 -8.34 -0.89 4.13
C MET A 59 -9.23 -2.14 4.10
N PRO A 60 -10.00 -2.41 3.03
CA PRO A 60 -10.78 -3.64 2.95
C PRO A 60 -9.91 -4.90 3.02
N ALA A 61 -8.75 -4.90 2.34
CA ALA A 61 -7.83 -6.02 2.37
C ALA A 61 -7.21 -6.23 3.75
N PHE A 62 -6.81 -5.16 4.42
CA PHE A 62 -6.26 -5.20 5.77
C PHE A 62 -7.25 -5.79 6.77
N ILE A 63 -8.50 -5.29 6.75
CA ILE A 63 -9.58 -5.76 7.63
C ILE A 63 -9.90 -7.23 7.34
N ALA A 64 -10.06 -7.60 6.06
CA ALA A 64 -10.42 -8.96 5.68
C ALA A 64 -9.34 -9.97 6.07
N THR A 65 -8.05 -9.66 5.83
CA THR A 65 -6.94 -10.55 6.22
C THR A 65 -6.85 -10.72 7.74
N LEU A 66 -7.04 -9.65 8.52
CA LEU A 66 -7.11 -9.74 9.98
C LEU A 66 -8.22 -10.69 10.44
N TRP A 67 -9.45 -10.52 9.93
CA TRP A 67 -10.56 -11.41 10.26
C TRP A 67 -10.27 -12.87 9.89
N LEU A 68 -9.66 -13.09 8.72
CA LEU A 68 -9.32 -14.43 8.24
C LEU A 68 -8.26 -15.13 9.11
N VAL A 69 -7.36 -14.39 9.74
CA VAL A 69 -6.43 -14.95 10.74
C VAL A 69 -7.19 -15.54 11.93
N PHE A 70 -8.21 -14.84 12.44
CA PHE A 70 -9.01 -15.31 13.57
C PHE A 70 -9.95 -16.46 13.20
N LEU A 71 -10.59 -16.39 12.03
CA LEU A 71 -11.54 -17.40 11.58
C LEU A 71 -10.89 -18.76 11.27
N ASN A 72 -9.61 -18.78 10.90
CA ASN A 72 -8.89 -20.01 10.56
C ASN A 72 -8.05 -20.56 11.74
N LYS A 73 -8.42 -20.28 12.99
CA LYS A 73 -7.67 -20.70 14.19
C LYS A 73 -7.29 -22.19 14.21
N ASP A 74 -8.16 -23.06 13.69
CA ASP A 74 -8.01 -24.51 13.71
C ASP A 74 -7.24 -25.05 12.49
N ASN A 75 -7.13 -24.28 11.40
CA ASN A 75 -6.32 -24.61 10.23
C ASN A 75 -5.01 -23.82 10.23
N LYS A 76 -4.00 -24.36 10.92
CA LYS A 76 -2.69 -23.70 11.13
C LYS A 76 -2.02 -23.24 9.84
N GLU A 77 -2.12 -24.02 8.77
CA GLU A 77 -1.47 -23.70 7.49
C GLU A 77 -2.15 -22.53 6.78
N VAL A 78 -3.48 -22.59 6.63
CA VAL A 78 -4.27 -21.48 6.04
C VAL A 78 -4.10 -20.21 6.87
N ARG A 79 -4.18 -20.32 8.20
CA ARG A 79 -3.97 -19.20 9.12
C ARG A 79 -2.60 -18.57 8.96
N ARG A 80 -1.54 -19.37 8.80
CA ARG A 80 -0.17 -18.85 8.61
C ARG A 80 -0.08 -17.97 7.36
N PHE A 81 -0.70 -18.38 6.25
CA PHE A 81 -0.70 -17.56 5.04
C PHE A 81 -1.52 -16.28 5.20
N TRP A 82 -2.71 -16.33 5.84
CA TRP A 82 -3.45 -15.10 6.16
C TRP A 82 -2.67 -14.18 7.10
N LEU A 83 -1.93 -14.73 8.05
CA LEU A 83 -1.08 -13.96 8.97
C LEU A 83 0.04 -13.24 8.22
N PHE A 84 0.72 -13.91 7.30
CA PHE A 84 1.75 -13.26 6.48
C PHE A 84 1.18 -12.17 5.58
N ALA A 85 0.00 -12.37 4.99
CA ALA A 85 -0.68 -11.32 4.24
C ALA A 85 -1.03 -10.12 5.13
N PHE A 86 -1.60 -10.38 6.31
CA PHE A 86 -1.93 -9.34 7.28
C PHE A 86 -0.69 -8.56 7.75
N LEU A 87 0.40 -9.22 8.12
CA LEU A 87 1.62 -8.57 8.58
C LEU A 87 2.26 -7.70 7.50
N ALA A 88 2.20 -8.11 6.23
CA ALA A 88 2.65 -7.30 5.10
C ALA A 88 1.79 -6.03 4.95
N LEU A 89 0.46 -6.15 5.03
CA LEU A 89 -0.46 -5.00 4.98
C LEU A 89 -0.32 -4.09 6.21
N LEU A 90 -0.02 -4.65 7.38
CA LEU A 90 0.29 -3.89 8.59
C LEU A 90 1.57 -3.06 8.41
N LEU A 91 2.63 -3.66 7.86
CA LEU A 91 3.87 -2.94 7.55
C LEU A 91 3.63 -1.78 6.59
N ILE A 92 2.80 -1.97 5.56
CA ILE A 92 2.40 -0.89 4.64
C ILE A 92 1.69 0.25 5.37
N ASN A 93 0.77 -0.05 6.28
CA ASN A 93 0.08 0.97 7.09
C ASN A 93 1.07 1.74 7.97
N ILE A 94 2.02 1.05 8.61
CA ILE A 94 3.08 1.68 9.41
C ILE A 94 3.95 2.60 8.53
N LEU A 95 4.45 2.12 7.40
CA LEU A 95 5.24 2.92 6.46
C LEU A 95 4.45 4.12 5.91
N THR A 96 3.14 3.97 5.73
CA THR A 96 2.27 5.06 5.27
C THR A 96 2.12 6.11 6.36
N ALA A 97 1.72 5.71 7.57
CA ALA A 97 1.44 6.63 8.67
C ALA A 97 2.69 7.33 9.22
N VAL A 98 3.81 6.60 9.34
CA VAL A 98 5.03 7.12 9.98
C VAL A 98 5.95 7.85 9.01
N TYR A 99 6.00 7.43 7.74
CA TYR A 99 6.96 7.97 6.77
C TYR A 99 6.29 8.79 5.65
N HIS A 100 5.37 8.19 4.89
CA HIS A 100 4.85 8.83 3.68
C HIS A 100 3.87 9.97 4.00
N LEU A 101 2.91 9.75 4.89
CA LEU A 101 1.87 10.73 5.17
C LEU A 101 2.43 12.04 5.75
N PRO A 102 3.32 12.03 6.77
CA PRO A 102 3.91 13.27 7.26
C PRO A 102 4.73 14.00 6.20
N MET A 103 5.50 13.25 5.39
CA MET A 103 6.28 13.84 4.29
C MET A 103 5.37 14.45 3.22
N ASN A 104 4.28 13.79 2.86
CA ASN A 104 3.31 14.27 1.89
C ASN A 104 2.65 15.58 2.35
N LEU A 105 2.26 15.65 3.62
CA LEU A 105 1.69 16.87 4.20
C LEU A 105 2.71 18.02 4.14
N ASN A 106 3.99 17.75 4.44
CA ASN A 106 5.04 18.76 4.32
C ASN A 106 5.30 19.21 2.87
N PHE A 107 5.21 18.30 1.88
CA PHE A 107 5.26 18.68 0.47
C PHE A 107 4.09 19.59 0.09
N MET A 108 2.86 19.25 0.50
CA MET A 108 1.67 20.07 0.22
C MET A 108 1.73 21.48 0.82
N GLU A 109 2.41 21.62 1.96
CA GLU A 109 2.59 22.88 2.66
C GLU A 109 3.82 23.66 2.16
N LEU A 110 4.53 23.16 1.14
CA LEU A 110 5.75 23.75 0.59
C LEU A 110 6.81 24.02 1.67
N LYS A 111 6.91 23.13 2.67
CA LYS A 111 7.80 23.32 3.83
C LYS A 111 9.28 23.13 3.54
N TYR A 112 9.61 22.46 2.44
CA TYR A 112 10.99 22.12 2.11
C TYR A 112 11.61 23.15 1.17
N SER A 113 12.90 23.44 1.36
CA SER A 113 13.69 24.09 0.30
C SER A 113 13.80 23.17 -0.94
N ALA A 114 14.21 23.71 -2.08
CA ALA A 114 14.31 22.93 -3.32
C ALA A 114 15.26 21.71 -3.21
N SER A 115 16.39 21.86 -2.51
CA SER A 115 17.34 20.76 -2.30
C SER A 115 16.79 19.70 -1.35
N GLU A 116 16.11 20.11 -0.27
CA GLU A 116 15.42 19.20 0.64
C GLU A 116 14.31 18.45 -0.07
N ALA A 117 13.47 19.15 -0.86
CA ALA A 117 12.37 18.55 -1.59
C ALA A 117 12.86 17.45 -2.55
N THR A 118 13.96 17.71 -3.27
CA THR A 118 14.58 16.73 -4.17
C THR A 118 15.02 15.47 -3.42
N SER A 119 15.79 15.64 -2.33
CA SER A 119 16.31 14.50 -1.55
C SER A 119 15.19 13.73 -0.85
N LYS A 120 14.17 14.42 -0.33
CA LYS A 120 12.99 13.80 0.29
C LYS A 120 12.19 13.02 -0.74
N LEU A 121 11.98 13.56 -1.95
CA LEU A 121 11.27 12.86 -3.02
C LEU A 121 12.00 11.59 -3.45
N GLN A 122 13.33 11.61 -3.55
CA GLN A 122 14.11 10.40 -3.84
C GLN A 122 13.91 9.32 -2.77
N GLY A 123 13.98 9.70 -1.49
CA GLY A 123 13.69 8.79 -0.37
C GLY A 123 12.26 8.26 -0.40
N TRP A 124 11.29 9.14 -0.68
CA TRP A 124 9.89 8.79 -0.86
C TRP A 124 9.71 7.72 -1.93
N VAL A 125 10.30 7.92 -3.12
CA VAL A 125 10.21 6.97 -4.24
C VAL A 125 10.85 5.63 -3.88
N PHE A 126 12.00 5.63 -3.20
CA PHE A 126 12.64 4.40 -2.73
C PHE A 126 11.73 3.59 -1.80
N PHE A 127 11.17 4.21 -0.76
CA PHE A 127 10.28 3.53 0.17
C PHE A 127 8.92 3.17 -0.46
N HIS A 128 8.49 3.89 -1.49
CA HIS A 128 7.31 3.53 -2.28
C HIS A 128 7.54 2.23 -3.06
N TRP A 129 8.72 2.03 -3.66
CA TRP A 129 9.06 0.75 -4.29
C TRP A 129 9.13 -0.42 -3.30
N ILE A 130 9.62 -0.17 -2.08
CA ILE A 130 9.54 -1.17 -1.00
C ILE A 130 8.07 -1.52 -0.70
N ARG A 131 7.18 -0.53 -0.60
CA ARG A 131 5.73 -0.78 -0.41
C ARG A 131 5.13 -1.63 -1.52
N ILE A 132 5.53 -1.43 -2.78
CA ILE A 132 5.06 -2.26 -3.90
C ILE A 132 5.47 -3.72 -3.69
N ALA A 133 6.73 -3.99 -3.34
CA ALA A 133 7.20 -5.36 -3.08
C ALA A 133 6.46 -6.02 -1.91
N VAL A 134 6.19 -5.27 -0.83
CA VAL A 134 5.41 -5.76 0.31
C VAL A 134 3.94 -6.02 -0.07
N ALA A 135 3.34 -5.18 -0.91
CA ALA A 135 1.96 -5.34 -1.39
C ALA A 135 1.81 -6.59 -2.29
N LEU A 136 2.79 -6.84 -3.16
CA LEU A 136 2.88 -8.08 -3.94
C LEU A 136 2.95 -9.30 -3.03
N THR A 137 3.76 -9.23 -1.97
CA THR A 137 3.87 -10.30 -0.98
C THR A 137 2.54 -10.59 -0.28
N ALA A 138 1.81 -9.55 0.12
CA ALA A 138 0.46 -9.68 0.69
C ALA A 138 -0.52 -10.35 -0.28
N SER A 139 -0.48 -9.96 -1.55
CA SER A 139 -1.33 -10.53 -2.61
C SER A 139 -1.03 -12.02 -2.83
N VAL A 140 0.26 -12.40 -2.93
CA VAL A 140 0.69 -13.80 -3.08
C VAL A 140 0.23 -14.66 -1.91
N PHE A 141 0.41 -14.19 -0.67
CA PHE A 141 0.00 -14.97 0.50
C PHE A 141 -1.51 -15.09 0.62
N SER A 142 -2.27 -14.06 0.23
CA SER A 142 -3.74 -14.11 0.19
C SER A 142 -4.25 -15.16 -0.80
N ILE A 143 -3.62 -15.27 -1.98
CA ILE A 143 -3.93 -16.30 -2.98
C ILE A 143 -3.56 -17.70 -2.46
N LYS A 144 -2.36 -17.87 -1.88
CA LYS A 144 -1.92 -19.15 -1.31
C LYS A 144 -2.86 -19.63 -0.19
N ALA A 145 -3.28 -18.71 0.69
CA ALA A 145 -4.23 -19.02 1.75
C ALA A 145 -5.55 -19.54 1.18
N PHE A 146 -6.12 -18.82 0.20
CA PHE A 146 -7.36 -19.21 -0.46
C PHE A 146 -7.26 -20.56 -1.19
N GLN A 147 -6.18 -20.79 -1.94
CA GLN A 147 -5.95 -22.07 -2.61
C GLN A 147 -5.89 -23.23 -1.60
N ARG A 148 -5.23 -23.02 -0.47
CA ARG A 148 -5.12 -24.04 0.57
C ARG A 148 -6.42 -24.29 1.31
N SER A 149 -7.25 -23.26 1.50
CA SER A 149 -8.60 -23.39 2.06
C SER A 149 -9.56 -24.20 1.19
N ASN A 150 -9.31 -24.34 -0.11
CA ASN A 150 -10.17 -25.11 -1.02
C ASN A 150 -9.66 -26.54 -1.31
N LYS A 151 -8.47 -26.91 -0.80
CA LYS A 151 -7.90 -28.26 -0.95
C LYS A 151 -8.21 -29.18 0.23
N ASN A 152 -8.72 -28.62 1.33
CA ASN A 152 -9.13 -29.32 2.55
C ASN A 152 -10.66 -29.24 2.67
#